data_AF-A0A2U3DAL6-F1
#
_entry.id   AF-A0A2U3DAL6-F1
#
_cell.length_a   1.000
_cell.length_b   1.000
_cell.length_c   1.000
_cell.angle_alpha   90.00
_cell.angle_beta   90.00
_cell.angle_gamma   90.00
#
_symmetry.space_group_name_H-M   'P 1'
#
loop_
_entity.id
_entity.type
_entity.pdbx_description
1 polymer ?
#
loop_
_entity_poly.entity_id
_entity_poly.type
_entity_poly.pdbx_seq_one_letter_code
_entity_poly.pdbx_strand_id
1 'polypeptide(L)'
;MMHKNQSTMHPHNSLAEAKNAIKKVQNAVAQADSHPSPILIEQAQHAIKKAERALTEVQDDENRLAVKDRADQLAIAKAQLSTVMTTSESEIASDNRTV
;
A
#
# COMPACT_ATOMS: atom_id res chain seq x y z
N MET A 1 -20.33 16.43 -33.66
CA MET A 1 -19.02 15.81 -33.37
C MET A 1 -19.07 15.26 -31.96
N MET A 2 -19.01 13.93 -31.78
CA MET A 2 -18.98 13.28 -30.46
C MET A 2 -17.60 12.65 -30.28
N HIS A 3 -16.72 13.32 -29.56
CA HIS A 3 -15.47 12.72 -29.09
C HIS A 3 -15.81 11.85 -27.88
N LYS A 4 -16.23 10.62 -28.14
CA LYS A 4 -16.21 9.57 -27.11
C LYS A 4 -14.74 9.38 -26.77
N ASN A 5 -14.31 9.91 -25.63
CA ASN A 5 -13.06 9.53 -24.97
C ASN A 5 -13.18 8.03 -24.65
N GLN A 6 -12.91 7.19 -25.65
CA GLN A 6 -12.41 5.85 -25.45
C GLN A 6 -11.05 6.06 -24.80
N SER A 7 -11.04 6.25 -23.48
CA SER A 7 -9.83 6.13 -22.68
C SER A 7 -9.29 4.76 -22.99
N THR A 8 -8.32 4.72 -23.89
CA THR A 8 -7.52 3.54 -24.15
C THR A 8 -6.78 3.27 -22.85
N MET A 9 -7.39 2.45 -21.99
CA MET A 9 -6.69 1.73 -20.93
C MET A 9 -5.62 0.91 -21.64
N HIS A 10 -4.47 1.53 -21.85
CA HIS A 10 -3.34 0.87 -22.45
C HIS A 10 -2.83 -0.15 -21.42
N PRO A 11 -2.92 -1.46 -21.70
CA PRO A 11 -2.49 -2.50 -20.76
C PRO A 11 -1.02 -2.36 -20.34
N HIS A 12 -0.21 -1.70 -21.17
CA HIS A 12 1.20 -1.43 -20.88
C HIS A 12 1.48 -0.49 -19.70
N ASN A 13 0.49 0.23 -19.16
CA ASN A 13 0.70 1.11 -18.00
C ASN A 13 0.28 0.47 -16.67
N SER A 14 -0.56 -0.56 -16.66
CA SER A 14 -1.15 -1.11 -15.44
C SER A 14 -0.10 -1.75 -14.51
N LEU A 15 0.90 -2.46 -15.06
CA LEU A 15 2.00 -3.01 -14.25
C LEU A 15 2.90 -1.92 -13.68
N ALA A 16 3.14 -0.84 -14.43
CA ALA A 16 3.90 0.30 -13.93
C ALA A 16 3.14 1.02 -12.81
N GLU A 17 1.81 1.13 -12.92
CA GLU A 17 0.94 1.66 -11.88
C GLU A 17 0.95 0.79 -10.62
N ALA A 18 0.87 -0.54 -10.76
CA ALA A 18 1.00 -1.47 -9.63
C ALA A 18 2.36 -1.31 -8.93
N LYS A 19 3.46 -1.26 -9.69
CA LYS A 19 4.80 -1.03 -9.13
C LYS A 19 4.90 0.29 -8.37
N ASN A 20 4.37 1.36 -8.94
CA ASN A 20 4.37 2.68 -8.30
C ASN A 20 3.49 2.72 -7.05
N ALA A 21 2.35 2.01 -7.06
CA ALA A 21 1.48 1.89 -5.90
C ALA A 21 2.19 1.16 -4.74
N ILE A 22 2.87 0.04 -5.03
CA ILE A 22 3.65 -0.70 -4.02
C ILE A 22 4.78 0.16 -3.44
N LYS A 23 5.50 0.90 -4.27
CA LYS A 23 6.53 1.84 -3.78
C LYS A 23 5.96 2.88 -2.82
N LYS A 24 4.76 3.40 -3.12
CA LYS A 24 4.06 4.35 -2.23
C LYS A 24 3.65 3.69 -0.91
N VAL A 25 3.18 2.43 -0.95
CA VAL A 25 2.88 1.65 0.25
C VAL A 25 4.12 1.55 1.13
N GLN A 26 5.25 1.10 0.58
CA GLN A 26 6.50 0.94 1.35
C GLN A 26 6.94 2.25 1.99
N ASN A 27 6.90 3.36 1.25
CA ASN A 27 7.25 4.67 1.80
C ASN A 27 6.30 5.11 2.92
N ALA A 28 4.99 4.92 2.75
CA ALA A 28 4.00 5.29 3.75
C ALA A 28 4.12 4.44 5.02
N VAL A 29 4.35 3.13 4.86
CA VAL A 29 4.60 2.22 5.98
C VAL A 29 5.89 2.59 6.70
N ALA A 30 6.98 2.89 5.97
CA ALA A 30 8.24 3.33 6.60
C ALA A 30 8.07 4.64 7.37
N GLN A 31 7.28 5.59 6.86
CA GLN A 31 6.96 6.82 7.58
C GLN A 31 6.14 6.54 8.84
N ALA A 32 5.11 5.68 8.74
CA ALA A 32 4.31 5.28 9.89
C ALA A 32 5.13 4.50 10.92
N ASP A 33 6.08 3.68 10.49
CA ASP A 33 6.98 2.91 11.36
C ASP A 33 7.95 3.82 12.11
N SER A 34 8.50 4.83 11.43
CA SER A 34 9.42 5.79 12.06
C SER A 34 8.69 6.80 12.96
N HIS A 35 7.49 7.23 12.58
CA HIS A 35 6.68 8.19 13.33
C HIS A 35 5.23 7.70 13.36
N PRO A 36 4.89 6.81 14.30
CA PRO A 36 3.54 6.26 14.37
C PRO A 36 2.55 7.37 14.70
N SER A 37 1.72 7.73 13.73
CA SER A 37 0.65 8.70 13.91
C SER A 37 -0.60 8.24 13.15
N PRO A 38 -1.80 8.58 13.65
CA PRO A 38 -3.05 8.18 13.00
C PRO A 38 -3.10 8.58 11.53
N ILE A 39 -2.59 9.77 11.19
CA ILE A 39 -2.57 10.29 9.82
C ILE A 39 -1.66 9.43 8.92
N LEU A 40 -0.44 9.10 9.37
CA LEU A 40 0.49 8.29 8.58
C LEU A 40 0.01 6.85 8.43
N ILE A 41 -0.62 6.30 9.48
CA ILE A 41 -1.26 4.99 9.46
C ILE A 41 -2.40 4.96 8.43
N GLU A 42 -3.30 5.94 8.43
CA GLU A 42 -4.39 6.04 7.44
C GLU A 42 -3.85 6.21 6.02
N GLN A 43 -2.79 7.01 5.83
CA GLN A 43 -2.14 7.17 4.53
C GLN A 43 -1.56 5.84 4.03
N ALA A 44 -0.91 5.07 4.90
CA ALA A 44 -0.41 3.75 4.56
C ALA A 44 -1.55 2.78 4.21
N GLN A 45 -2.66 2.78 4.96
CA GLN A 45 -3.84 1.99 4.64
C GLN A 45 -4.46 2.37 3.27
N HIS A 46 -4.55 3.66 2.96
CA HIS A 46 -5.04 4.13 1.66
C HIS A 46 -4.11 3.72 0.52
N ALA A 47 -2.80 3.81 0.73
CA ALA A 47 -1.82 3.34 -0.25
C ALA A 47 -1.98 1.83 -0.49
N ILE A 48 -2.18 1.03 0.57
CA ILE A 48 -2.39 -0.42 0.47
C ILE A 48 -3.62 -0.73 -0.37
N LYS A 49 -4.77 -0.12 -0.05
CA LYS A 49 -6.02 -0.31 -0.83
C LYS A 49 -5.82 0.02 -2.32
N LYS A 50 -5.05 1.05 -2.63
CA LYS A 50 -4.74 1.42 -4.01
C LYS A 50 -3.83 0.39 -4.69
N ALA A 51 -2.83 -0.13 -3.98
CA ALA A 51 -1.95 -1.17 -4.49
C ALA A 51 -2.68 -2.50 -4.70
N GLU A 52 -3.62 -2.87 -3.82
CA GLU A 52 -4.48 -4.05 -3.98
C GLU A 52 -5.29 -3.96 -5.27
N ARG A 53 -5.96 -2.83 -5.51
CA ARG A 53 -6.72 -2.61 -6.75
C ARG A 53 -5.83 -2.71 -7.99
N ALA A 54 -4.68 -2.05 -7.96
CA ALA A 54 -3.74 -2.09 -9.08
C ALA A 54 -3.22 -3.50 -9.35
N LEU A 55 -3.02 -4.33 -8.31
CA LEU A 55 -2.63 -5.73 -8.47
C LEU A 55 -3.75 -6.60 -9.03
N THR A 56 -5.00 -6.36 -8.64
CA THR A 56 -6.15 -7.04 -9.23
C THR A 56 -6.26 -6.75 -10.72
N GLU A 57 -6.01 -5.52 -11.15
CA GLU A 57 -6.07 -5.12 -12.57
C GLU A 57 -4.99 -5.79 -13.43
N VAL A 58 -3.88 -6.22 -12.84
CA VAL A 58 -2.77 -6.89 -13.54
C VAL A 58 -2.67 -8.38 -13.22
N GLN A 59 -3.65 -8.96 -12.55
CA GLN A 59 -3.59 -10.37 -12.12
C GLN A 59 -3.53 -11.34 -13.31
N ASP A 60 -4.13 -10.96 -14.44
CA ASP A 60 -4.12 -11.70 -15.70
C ASP A 60 -2.99 -11.28 -16.66
N ASP A 61 -2.07 -10.42 -16.22
CA ASP A 61 -0.91 -10.00 -17.02
C ASP A 61 0.01 -11.20 -17.33
N GLU A 62 0.64 -11.17 -18.50
CA GLU A 62 1.57 -12.22 -18.95
C GLU A 62 2.75 -12.37 -17.98
N ASN A 63 3.11 -11.31 -17.26
CA ASN A 63 4.18 -11.31 -16.28
C ASN A 63 3.73 -11.70 -14.86
N ARG A 64 3.13 -12.89 -14.74
CA ARG A 64 2.63 -13.44 -13.46
C ARG A 64 3.67 -13.46 -12.34
N LEU A 65 4.94 -13.70 -12.66
CA LEU A 65 6.04 -13.67 -11.68
C LEU A 65 6.21 -12.28 -11.08
N ALA A 66 6.26 -11.23 -11.91
CA ALA A 66 6.37 -9.87 -11.41
C ALA A 66 5.14 -9.46 -10.58
N VAL A 67 3.94 -9.89 -10.98
CA VAL A 67 2.71 -9.63 -10.22
C VAL A 67 2.75 -10.33 -8.87
N LYS A 68 3.18 -11.60 -8.83
CA LYS A 68 3.34 -12.35 -7.58
C LYS A 68 4.35 -11.69 -6.64
N ASP A 69 5.52 -11.32 -7.14
CA ASP A 69 6.55 -10.63 -6.34
C ASP A 69 6.00 -9.34 -5.73
N ARG A 70 5.19 -8.58 -6.48
CA ARG A 70 4.55 -7.36 -5.96
C ARG A 70 3.48 -7.68 -4.92
N ALA A 71 2.71 -8.75 -5.10
CA ALA A 71 1.74 -9.20 -4.11
C ALA A 71 2.42 -9.63 -2.79
N ASP A 72 3.56 -10.33 -2.88
CA ASP A 72 4.34 -10.70 -1.70
C ASP A 72 4.86 -9.44 -0.97
N GLN A 73 5.37 -8.45 -1.71
CA GLN A 73 5.79 -7.16 -1.14
C GLN A 73 4.65 -6.42 -0.45
N LEU A 74 3.44 -6.47 -1.02
CA LEU A 74 2.26 -5.88 -0.40
C LEU A 74 1.89 -6.59 0.90
N ALA A 75 1.95 -7.92 0.92
CA ALA A 75 1.67 -8.71 2.12
C ALA A 75 2.64 -8.37 3.26
N ILE A 76 3.93 -8.24 2.96
CA ILE A 76 4.95 -7.82 3.92
C ILE A 76 4.62 -6.44 4.49
N ALA A 77 4.33 -5.46 3.62
CA ALA A 77 4.03 -4.10 4.06
C ALA A 77 2.75 -4.02 4.91
N LYS A 78 1.74 -4.85 4.62
CA LYS A 78 0.53 -4.98 5.44
C LYS A 78 0.86 -5.52 6.84
N ALA A 79 1.69 -6.56 6.92
CA ALA A 79 2.13 -7.11 8.20
C ALA A 79 2.90 -6.08 9.03
N GLN A 80 3.82 -5.34 8.42
CA GLN A 80 4.55 -4.25 9.07
C GLN A 80 3.61 -3.17 9.61
N LEU A 81 2.65 -2.71 8.79
CA LEU A 81 1.69 -1.71 9.23
C LEU A 81 0.84 -2.18 10.43
N SER A 82 0.45 -3.46 10.46
CA SER A 82 -0.22 -4.05 11.62
C SER A 82 0.65 -4.00 12.88
N THR A 83 1.95 -4.27 12.77
CA THR A 83 2.89 -4.13 13.89
C THR A 83 2.98 -2.69 14.38
N VAL A 84 3.06 -1.72 13.47
CA VAL A 84 3.09 -0.28 13.81
C VAL A 84 1.83 0.15 14.56
N MET A 85 0.66 -0.30 14.13
CA MET A 85 -0.61 -0.02 14.82
C MET A 85 -0.58 -0.57 16.26
N THR A 86 -0.17 -1.84 16.43
CA THR A 86 -0.11 -2.45 17.77
C THR A 86 0.93 -1.78 18.68
N THR A 87 2.05 -1.32 18.12
CA THR A 87 3.10 -0.63 18.88
C THR A 87 2.63 0.74 19.36
N SER A 88 1.95 1.49 18.48
CA SER A 88 1.33 2.79 18.80
C SER A 88 0.35 2.67 19.98
N GLU A 89 -0.43 1.60 20.04
CA GLU A 89 -1.37 1.35 21.15
C GLU A 89 -0.64 0.96 22.45
N SER A 90 0.51 0.30 22.37
CA SER A 90 1.30 -0.14 23.52
C SER A 90 2.11 0.98 24.19
N GLU A 91 2.59 1.98 23.44
CA GLU A 91 3.30 3.15 24.01
C GLU A 91 2.35 4.01 24.85
N ILE A 92 1.09 4.17 24.43
CA ILE A 92 0.08 4.93 25.17
C ILE A 92 -0.25 4.25 26.52
N ALA A 93 -0.16 2.92 26.60
CA ALA A 93 -0.44 2.17 27.83
C ALA A 93 0.70 2.23 28.87
N SER A 94 1.92 2.59 28.46
CA SER A 94 3.11 2.57 29.35
C SER A 94 3.34 3.90 30.09
N ASP A 95 2.77 5.00 29.61
CA ASP A 95 2.98 6.34 30.19
C ASP A 95 2.11 6.61 31.46
N ASN A 96 1.14 5.74 31.77
CA ASN A 96 0.25 5.90 32.95
C ASN A 96 0.76 5.19 34.22
N ARG A 97 2.07 4.95 34.33
CA ARG A 97 2.69 4.29 35.49
C ARG A 97 3.81 5.12 36.10
N THR A 98 3.51 6.36 36.46
CA THR A 98 4.31 7.07 37.48
C THR A 98 3.34 7.71 38.49
N VAL A 99 3.20 7.02 39.62
CA VAL A 99 2.60 7.51 40.86
C VAL A 99 3.55 8.43 41.59
#